data_AF-A0A6P0Q542-F1
#
_entry.id   AF-A0A6P0Q542-F1
#
_cell.length_a   1.000
_cell.length_b   1.000
_cell.length_c   1.000
_cell.angle_alpha   90.00
_cell.angle_beta   90.00
_cell.angle_gamma   90.00
#
_symmetry.space_group_name_H-M   'P 1'
#
loop_
_entity.id
_entity.type
_entity.pdbx_description
1 polymer ?
#
loop_
_entity_poly.entity_id
_entity_poly.type
_entity_poly.pdbx_seq_one_letter_code
_entity_poly.pdbx_strand_id
1 'polypeptide(L)'
;IEWLLQEYPHLGTNPEFCKAKLECLRSRYGWKKINQWYGMIDQGQGHALVGDLLETHYDPAYRRSISKCYGNVEFTLPIVDLSEQSVQTFVNSLMSLTELC
;
A
#
# COMPACT_ATOMS: atom_id res chain seq x y z
N ILE A 1 -2.35 -4.63 7.86
CA ILE A 1 -3.67 -3.94 7.81
C ILE A 1 -4.03 -3.39 9.19
N GLU A 2 -3.97 -4.21 10.24
CA GLU A 2 -4.20 -3.76 11.63
C GLU A 2 -3.47 -2.44 11.98
N TRP A 3 -2.15 -2.39 11.76
CA TRP A 3 -1.34 -1.18 12.00
C TRP A 3 -1.84 0.04 11.20
N LEU A 4 -2.27 -0.14 9.95
CA LEU A 4 -2.81 0.96 9.14
C LEU A 4 -4.12 1.50 9.71
N LEU A 5 -4.98 0.64 10.27
CA LEU A 5 -6.24 1.10 10.87
C LEU A 5 -5.99 1.84 12.20
N GLN A 6 -4.94 1.46 12.94
CA GLN A 6 -4.53 2.15 14.17
C GLN A 6 -3.91 3.51 13.90
N GLU A 7 -3.06 3.61 12.86
CA GLU A 7 -2.35 4.85 12.53
C GLU A 7 -3.26 5.87 11.80
N TYR A 8 -4.33 5.41 11.16
CA TYR A 8 -5.26 6.25 10.40
C TYR A 8 -6.70 6.19 10.95
N PRO A 9 -6.93 6.51 12.24
CA PRO A 9 -8.25 6.37 12.86
C PRO A 9 -9.30 7.30 12.22
N HIS A 10 -8.87 8.44 11.68
CA HIS A 10 -9.72 9.40 10.98
C HIS A 10 -10.41 8.83 9.71
N LEU A 11 -9.85 7.78 9.11
CA LEU A 11 -10.47 7.08 7.99
C LEU A 11 -11.66 6.22 8.43
N GLY A 12 -11.68 5.79 9.70
CA GLY A 12 -12.79 5.06 10.31
C GLY A 12 -13.78 5.96 11.06
N THR A 13 -13.32 7.06 11.66
CA THR A 13 -14.19 7.96 12.44
C THR A 13 -14.94 8.99 11.59
N ASN A 14 -14.56 9.16 10.32
CA ASN A 14 -15.27 10.02 9.38
C ASN A 14 -15.60 9.27 8.06
N PRO A 15 -16.71 8.49 8.05
CA PRO A 15 -17.17 7.75 6.89
C PRO A 15 -17.34 8.61 5.63
N GLU A 16 -17.93 9.80 5.76
CA GLU A 16 -18.23 10.66 4.62
C GLU A 16 -16.96 11.26 4.00
N PHE A 17 -15.97 11.61 4.82
CA PHE A 17 -14.65 12.00 4.31
C PHE A 17 -14.01 10.86 3.51
N CYS A 18 -14.08 9.63 4.03
CA CYS A 18 -13.50 8.46 3.36
C CYS A 18 -14.21 8.19 2.02
N LYS A 19 -15.55 8.21 2.01
CA LYS A 19 -16.36 8.05 0.79
C LYS A 19 -16.03 9.11 -0.25
N ALA A 20 -15.93 10.39 0.13
CA ALA A 20 -15.57 11.47 -0.78
C ALA A 20 -14.19 11.25 -1.44
N LYS A 21 -13.22 10.70 -0.71
CA LYS A 21 -11.92 10.32 -1.28
C LYS A 21 -12.03 9.17 -2.27
N LEU A 22 -12.83 8.16 -1.97
CA LEU A 22 -13.05 7.01 -2.85
C LEU A 22 -13.79 7.39 -4.13
N GLU A 23 -14.71 8.37 -4.08
CA GLU A 23 -15.44 8.82 -5.27
C GLU A 23 -14.51 9.35 -6.37
N CYS A 24 -13.37 9.96 -6.00
CA CYS A 24 -12.35 10.39 -6.95
C CYS A 24 -11.81 9.23 -7.82
N LEU A 25 -11.92 7.99 -7.34
CA LEU A 25 -11.50 6.78 -8.06
C LEU A 25 -12.58 6.23 -9.00
N ARG A 26 -13.79 6.82 -9.01
CA ARG A 26 -14.93 6.39 -9.82
C ARG A 26 -14.59 6.30 -11.31
N SER A 27 -13.82 7.25 -11.85
CA SER A 27 -13.45 7.25 -13.28
C SER A 27 -12.65 6.01 -13.68
N ARG A 28 -11.95 5.39 -12.73
CA ARG A 28 -11.11 4.21 -12.95
C ARG A 28 -11.85 2.89 -12.72
N TYR A 29 -12.73 2.83 -11.71
CA TYR A 29 -13.34 1.56 -11.27
C TYR A 29 -14.86 1.47 -11.45
N GLY A 30 -15.53 2.60 -11.75
CA GLY A 30 -16.97 2.69 -11.91
C GLY A 30 -17.77 2.58 -10.61
N TRP A 31 -19.06 2.90 -10.69
CA TRP A 31 -19.96 2.97 -9.52
C TRP A 31 -20.11 1.64 -8.77
N LYS A 32 -20.08 0.50 -9.47
CA LYS A 32 -20.21 -0.82 -8.82
C LYS A 32 -19.15 -1.02 -7.73
N LYS A 33 -17.88 -0.70 -8.04
CA LYS A 33 -16.77 -0.86 -7.10
C LYS A 33 -16.81 0.19 -5.99
N ILE A 34 -17.12 1.44 -6.33
CA ILE A 34 -17.27 2.52 -5.34
C ILE A 34 -18.36 2.19 -4.32
N ASN A 35 -19.52 1.71 -4.77
CA ASN A 35 -20.62 1.33 -3.88
C ASN A 35 -20.27 0.13 -2.99
N GLN A 36 -19.45 -0.81 -3.48
CA GLN A 36 -18.93 -1.90 -2.65
C GLN A 36 -18.10 -1.35 -1.48
N TRP A 37 -17.19 -0.42 -1.76
CA TRP A 37 -16.37 0.20 -0.72
C TRP A 37 -17.20 1.07 0.23
N TYR A 38 -18.20 1.80 -0.28
CA TYR A 38 -19.13 2.53 0.58
C TYR A 38 -19.84 1.59 1.55
N GLY A 39 -20.33 0.44 1.06
CA GLY A 39 -20.93 -0.58 1.90
C GLY A 39 -19.99 -1.10 2.98
N MET A 40 -18.70 -1.30 2.68
CA MET A 40 -17.70 -1.70 3.67
C MET A 40 -17.47 -0.61 4.72
N ILE A 41 -17.43 0.66 4.32
CA ILE A 41 -17.34 1.81 5.24
C ILE A 41 -18.55 1.83 6.18
N ASP A 42 -19.76 1.74 5.62
CA ASP A 42 -21.02 1.83 6.38
C ASP A 42 -21.18 0.67 7.36
N GLN A 43 -20.60 -0.49 7.05
CA GLN A 43 -20.60 -1.68 7.92
C GLN A 43 -19.42 -1.72 8.90
N GLY A 44 -18.54 -0.70 8.91
CA GLY A 44 -17.35 -0.68 9.77
C GLY A 44 -16.30 -1.74 9.40
N GLN A 45 -16.33 -2.27 8.17
CA GLN A 45 -15.45 -3.34 7.69
C GLN A 45 -14.11 -2.79 7.19
N GLY A 46 -13.41 -2.03 8.04
CA GLY A 46 -12.15 -1.37 7.68
C GLY A 46 -11.08 -2.35 7.14
N HIS A 47 -10.99 -3.56 7.72
CA HIS A 47 -10.06 -4.59 7.24
C HIS A 47 -10.34 -5.00 5.79
N ALA A 48 -11.61 -5.28 5.45
CA ALA A 48 -12.00 -5.68 4.12
C ALA A 48 -11.81 -4.54 3.11
N LEU A 49 -12.15 -3.32 3.51
CA LEU A 49 -11.95 -2.12 2.70
C LEU A 49 -10.46 -1.91 2.37
N VAL A 50 -9.59 -1.92 3.38
CA VAL A 50 -8.15 -1.68 3.19
C VAL A 50 -7.51 -2.80 2.37
N GLY A 51 -7.85 -4.07 2.64
CA GLY A 51 -7.34 -5.20 1.86
C GLY A 51 -7.67 -5.06 0.37
N ASP A 52 -8.93 -4.79 0.05
CA ASP A 52 -9.36 -4.64 -1.34
C ASP A 52 -8.77 -3.39 -2.02
N LEU A 53 -8.62 -2.27 -1.30
CA LEU A 53 -7.93 -1.07 -1.83
C LEU A 53 -6.46 -1.33 -2.12
N LEU A 54 -5.76 -2.09 -1.28
CA LEU A 54 -4.35 -2.44 -1.50
C LEU A 54 -4.18 -3.23 -2.79
N GLU A 55 -4.96 -4.30 -2.94
CA GLU A 55 -4.88 -5.19 -4.11
C GLU A 55 -5.33 -4.50 -5.41
N THR A 56 -6.42 -3.73 -5.36
CA THR A 56 -7.08 -3.23 -6.58
C THR A 56 -6.63 -1.83 -6.99
N HIS A 57 -6.10 -1.03 -6.06
CA HIS A 57 -5.74 0.36 -6.31
C HIS A 57 -4.28 0.67 -6.00
N TYR A 58 -3.88 0.48 -4.74
CA TYR A 58 -2.58 0.96 -4.27
C TYR A 58 -1.42 0.19 -4.90
N ASP A 59 -1.38 -1.14 -4.78
CA ASP A 59 -0.26 -1.95 -5.29
C ASP A 59 -0.09 -1.84 -6.82
N PRO A 60 -1.16 -1.88 -7.64
CA PRO A 60 -1.03 -1.67 -9.08
C PRO A 60 -0.60 -0.24 -9.44
N ALA A 61 -1.07 0.78 -8.72
CA ALA A 61 -0.65 2.15 -8.96
C ALA A 61 0.83 2.35 -8.60
N TYR A 62 1.24 1.82 -7.45
CA TYR A 62 2.60 1.89 -6.95
C TYR A 62 3.59 1.16 -7.87
N ARG A 63 3.27 -0.06 -8.31
CA ARG A 63 4.12 -0.81 -9.26
C ARG A 63 4.35 -0.05 -10.57
N ARG A 64 3.29 0.58 -11.12
CA ARG A 64 3.41 1.44 -12.31
C ARG A 64 4.27 2.67 -12.03
N SER A 65 4.18 3.25 -10.84
CA SER A 65 4.99 4.40 -10.45
C SER A 65 6.47 4.03 -10.30
N ILE A 66 6.77 2.93 -9.59
CA ILE A 66 8.14 2.43 -9.44
C ILE A 66 8.77 2.15 -10.80
N SER A 67 8.08 1.44 -11.69
CA SER A 67 8.62 1.11 -13.01
C SER A 67 8.93 2.35 -13.85
N LYS A 68 8.18 3.45 -13.68
CA LYS A 68 8.45 4.72 -14.36
C LYS A 68 9.61 5.50 -13.74
N CYS A 69 9.72 5.52 -12.41
CA CYS A 69 10.73 6.30 -11.71
C CYS A 69 12.09 5.60 -11.61
N TYR A 70 12.10 4.27 -11.60
CA TYR A 70 13.28 3.44 -11.31
C TYR A 70 13.42 2.31 -12.35
N GLY A 71 13.39 2.65 -13.64
CA GLY A 71 13.44 1.65 -14.72
C GLY A 71 14.80 0.94 -14.88
N ASN A 72 15.89 1.58 -14.43
CA ASN A 72 17.26 1.06 -14.54
C ASN A 72 17.78 0.64 -13.16
N VAL A 73 17.23 -0.45 -12.61
CA VAL A 73 17.72 -1.02 -11.35
C VAL A 73 18.92 -1.91 -11.64
N GLU A 74 20.08 -1.56 -11.09
CA GLU A 74 21.30 -2.34 -11.23
C GLU A 74 21.36 -3.53 -10.25
N PHE A 75 20.93 -3.30 -9.01
CA PHE A 75 20.88 -4.32 -7.97
C PHE A 75 19.52 -4.33 -7.26
N THR A 76 18.94 -5.52 -7.13
CA THR A 76 17.78 -5.74 -6.25
C THR A 76 18.20 -6.66 -5.13
N LEU A 77 18.16 -6.16 -3.90
CA LEU A 77 18.43 -6.94 -2.70
C LEU A 77 17.10 -7.25 -2.01
N PRO A 78 16.68 -8.53 -1.95
CA PRO A 78 15.45 -8.89 -1.28
C PRO A 78 15.63 -8.80 0.24
N ILE A 79 14.60 -8.32 0.94
CA ILE A 79 14.46 -8.45 2.39
C ILE A 79 13.24 -9.33 2.67
N VAL A 80 13.43 -10.42 3.42
CA VAL A 80 12.40 -11.46 3.59
C VAL A 80 11.32 -11.01 4.57
N ASP A 81 11.73 -10.35 5.64
CA ASP A 81 10.86 -9.74 6.65
C ASP A 81 11.53 -8.51 7.27
N LEU A 82 10.82 -7.85 8.17
CA LEU A 82 11.33 -6.68 8.91
C LEU A 82 11.94 -7.06 10.28
N SER A 83 12.37 -8.32 10.45
CA SER A 83 13.08 -8.71 11.67
C SER A 83 14.45 -8.04 11.73
N GLU A 84 14.95 -7.82 12.95
CA GLU A 84 16.27 -7.22 13.17
C GLU A 84 17.37 -8.02 12.44
N GLN A 85 17.26 -9.36 12.42
CA GLN A 85 18.22 -10.21 11.72
C GLN A 85 18.19 -10.00 10.19
N SER A 86 17.00 -9.99 9.58
CA SER A 86 16.86 -9.73 8.13
C SER A 86 17.36 -8.35 7.75
N VAL A 87 17.06 -7.33 8.57
CA VAL A 87 17.55 -5.96 8.37
C VAL A 87 19.07 -5.91 8.48
N GLN A 88 19.66 -6.58 9.48
CA GLN A 88 21.10 -6.62 9.65
C GLN A 88 21.79 -7.34 8.48
N THR A 89 21.24 -8.45 8.00
CA THR A 89 21.74 -9.14 6.80
C THR A 89 21.67 -8.26 5.56
N PHE A 90 20.57 -7.52 5.39
CA PHE A 90 20.41 -6.57 4.29
C PHE A 90 21.47 -5.46 4.35
N VAL A 91 21.67 -4.84 5.53
CA VAL A 91 22.69 -3.80 5.74
C VAL A 91 24.09 -4.34 5.45
N ASN A 92 24.43 -5.52 5.95
CA ASN A 92 25.74 -6.13 5.68
C ASN A 92 25.96 -6.39 4.18
N SER A 93 24.91 -6.83 3.46
CA SER A 93 24.98 -7.05 2.01
C SER A 93 25.13 -5.73 1.25
N LEU A 94 24.52 -4.65 1.73
CA LEU A 94 24.67 -3.32 1.15
C LEU A 94 26.09 -2.79 1.34
N MET A 95 26.66 -2.94 2.53
CA MET A 95 28.04 -2.53 2.82
C MET A 95 29.06 -3.27 1.94
N SER A 96 28.91 -4.58 1.74
CA SER A 96 29.85 -5.35 0.90
C SER A 96 29.77 -4.98 -0.58
N LEU A 97 28.61 -4.54 -1.09
CA LEU A 97 28.49 -4.01 -2.45
C LEU A 97 29.22 -2.67 -2.61
N THR A 98 29.25 -1.83 -1.57
CA THR A 98 29.96 -0.54 -1.62
C THR A 98 31.47 -0.64 -1.51
N GLU A 99 32.01 -1.72 -0.93
CA GLU A 99 33.46 -1.97 -0.84
C GLU A 99 34.07 -2.57 -2.12
N LEU A 100 33.22 -2.93 -3.09
CA LEU A 100 33.60 -3.51 -4.39
C LEU A 100 33.61 -2.49 -5.55
N CYS A 101 33.28 -1.22 -5.28
CA CYS A 101 33.41 -0.07 -6.20
C CYS A 101 34.55 0.86 -5.76
#